data_AF-A0A7X1CXU7-F1
#
_entry.id   AF-A0A7X1CXU7-F1
#
_cell.length_a   1.000
_cell.length_b   1.000
_cell.length_c   1.000
_cell.angle_alpha   90.00
_cell.angle_beta   90.00
_cell.angle_gamma   90.00
#
_symmetry.space_group_name_H-M   'P 1'
#
loop_
_entity.id
_entity.type
_entity.pdbx_description
1 polymer ?
#
loop_
_entity_poly.entity_id
_entity_poly.type
_entity_poly.pdbx_seq_one_letter_code
_entity_poly.pdbx_strand_id
1 'polypeptide(L)'
;MRLRSRKSINLGGGFRINVSKSGIGYSWGVKGARITKTARGNTRTTLSIPGTGISHITETKKKTKDSEYYNAGEQNIYVEDITPSISTETVNVHEYQPAEYKDLLDSIKKIQNINLLSTILICTLLLSASPIFIFTGIAGIILKFYVHTKLSITMEYTFDEETKQSYENLCALWMSLNENEQFWQTIAESQLNQKTSGGASRGVNRIPSKAIAKPPYFLKTNVKPFGLKLRKQKLFFLPDKLLIISGRKVGALNYADIRMGLGTTNFVETDAVPKDAHILGHTWLKVNKNGSPDKRFKNNRQVPVCQYGEVRIESGNALHVELMCSNLTTVKKMEGFALKVFKK
;
A
#
# COMPACT_ATOMS: atom_id res chain seq x y z
N MET A 1 42.68 35.10 11.38
CA MET A 1 42.00 34.21 12.35
C MET A 1 40.48 34.35 12.19
N ARG A 2 39.78 33.36 11.62
CA ARG A 2 38.35 33.49 11.27
C ARG A 2 37.48 33.02 12.45
N LEU A 3 37.03 33.93 13.31
CA LEU A 3 36.16 33.62 14.45
C LEU A 3 34.81 33.06 13.96
N ARG A 4 34.49 31.82 14.36
CA ARG A 4 33.23 31.12 14.07
C ARG A 4 32.34 31.15 15.29
N SER A 5 31.34 32.02 15.29
CA SER A 5 30.27 32.01 16.31
C SER A 5 29.13 31.09 15.84
N ARG A 6 28.74 30.13 16.70
CA ARG A 6 27.54 29.29 16.57
C ARG A 6 26.84 29.35 17.92
N LYS A 7 25.56 29.71 17.94
CA LYS A 7 24.74 29.73 19.15
C LYS A 7 23.64 28.68 19.02
N SER A 8 23.49 27.82 20.03
CA SER A 8 22.43 26.82 20.10
C SER A 8 21.50 27.18 21.26
N ILE A 9 20.20 27.25 21.01
CA ILE A 9 19.18 27.55 22.00
C ILE A 9 18.27 26.32 22.13
N ASN A 10 18.08 25.84 23.35
CA ASN A 10 17.16 24.74 23.67
C ASN A 10 15.81 25.34 24.06
N LEU A 11 14.73 24.90 23.40
CA LEU A 11 13.39 25.44 23.59
C LEU A 11 12.47 24.48 24.36
N GLY A 12 13.01 23.37 24.90
CA GLY A 12 12.23 22.36 25.60
C GLY A 12 11.56 21.33 24.66
N GLY A 13 10.96 20.28 25.22
CA GLY A 13 10.20 19.29 24.44
C GLY A 13 10.99 18.53 23.36
N GLY A 14 12.32 18.48 23.45
CA GLY A 14 13.18 17.87 22.44
C GLY A 14 13.48 18.76 21.23
N PHE A 15 13.11 20.05 21.26
CA PHE A 15 13.32 21.02 20.19
C PHE A 15 14.52 21.95 20.47
N ARG A 16 15.41 22.14 19.48
CA ARG A 16 16.57 23.02 19.57
C ARG A 16 16.77 23.79 18.27
N ILE A 17 17.22 25.04 18.38
CA ILE A 17 17.57 25.89 17.24
C ILE A 17 19.07 26.19 17.27
N ASN A 18 19.72 26.07 16.11
CA ASN A 18 21.14 26.35 15.90
C ASN A 18 21.29 27.52 14.94
N VAL A 19 21.81 28.65 15.43
CA VAL A 19 22.06 29.85 14.64
C VAL A 19 23.55 29.93 14.31
N SER A 20 23.87 30.15 13.03
CA SER A 20 25.24 30.22 12.51
C SER A 20 25.34 31.25 11.38
N LYS A 21 26.57 31.58 10.94
CA LYS A 21 26.79 32.47 9.78
C LYS A 21 26.14 31.98 8.48
N SER A 22 25.90 30.69 8.32
CA SER A 22 25.21 30.10 7.16
C SER A 22 23.68 30.08 7.29
N GLY A 23 23.12 30.68 8.34
CA GLY A 23 21.68 30.73 8.60
C GLY A 23 21.24 29.92 9.83
N ILE A 24 19.92 29.74 9.94
CA ILE A 24 19.24 29.07 11.06
C ILE A 24 18.95 27.62 10.70
N GLY A 25 19.40 26.69 11.54
CA GLY A 25 19.01 25.28 11.51
C GLY A 25 18.18 24.93 12.74
N TYR A 26 17.38 23.87 12.66
CA TYR A 26 16.56 23.39 13.77
C TYR A 26 16.65 21.88 13.88
N SER A 27 16.50 21.37 15.10
CA SER A 27 16.48 19.94 15.38
C SER A 27 15.36 19.62 16.35
N TRP A 28 14.65 18.54 16.09
CA TRP A 28 13.55 18.07 16.90
C TRP A 28 13.67 16.56 17.13
N GLY A 29 13.53 16.12 18.38
CA GLY A 29 13.49 14.70 18.67
C GLY A 29 13.65 14.33 20.14
N VAL A 30 13.23 13.10 20.43
CA VAL A 30 13.31 12.44 21.74
C VAL A 30 14.54 11.52 21.81
N LYS A 31 14.84 10.98 22.99
CA LYS A 31 15.97 10.07 23.18
C LYS A 31 15.72 8.80 22.36
N GLY A 32 16.46 8.64 21.26
CA GLY A 32 16.33 7.51 20.34
C GLY A 32 15.85 7.85 18.93
N ALA A 33 15.28 9.04 18.70
CA ALA A 33 14.87 9.48 17.37
C ALA A 33 14.95 11.00 17.25
N ARG A 34 15.79 11.49 16.34
CA ARG A 34 16.01 12.93 16.13
C ARG A 34 16.16 13.29 14.67
N ILE A 35 15.49 14.36 14.27
CA ILE A 35 15.60 14.98 12.95
C ILE A 35 16.30 16.32 13.11
N THR A 36 17.31 16.59 12.29
CA THR A 36 18.07 17.84 12.27
C THR A 36 18.09 18.41 10.87
N LYS A 37 17.59 19.63 10.70
CA LYS A 37 17.75 20.40 9.46
C LYS A 37 18.78 21.48 9.67
N THR A 38 19.86 21.42 8.89
CA THR A 38 20.94 22.41 8.95
C THR A 38 20.59 23.64 8.12
N ALA A 39 21.21 24.78 8.45
CA ALA A 39 21.04 26.03 7.71
C ALA A 39 21.41 25.94 6.22
N ARG A 40 22.25 24.96 5.84
CA ARG A 40 22.67 24.70 4.45
C ARG A 40 21.66 23.83 3.67
N GLY A 41 20.56 23.43 4.30
CA GLY A 41 19.50 22.64 3.67
C GLY A 41 19.66 21.12 3.79
N ASN A 42 20.73 20.62 4.42
CA ASN A 42 20.86 19.18 4.68
C ASN A 42 19.91 18.76 5.78
N THR A 43 19.27 17.61 5.59
CA THR A 43 18.40 16.99 6.59
C THR A 43 19.04 15.70 7.06
N ARG A 44 19.27 15.57 8.37
CA ARG A 44 19.84 14.40 9.02
C ARG A 44 18.80 13.80 9.95
N THR A 45 18.44 12.54 9.72
CA THR A 45 17.60 11.74 10.61
C THR A 45 18.49 10.73 11.34
N THR A 46 18.37 10.67 12.66
CA THR A 46 19.14 9.77 13.53
C THR A 46 18.16 8.95 14.34
N LEU A 47 18.20 7.63 14.15
CA LEU A 47 17.45 6.65 14.92
C LEU A 47 18.45 5.83 15.73
N SER A 48 18.23 5.65 17.02
CA SER A 48 19.14 4.93 17.90
C SER A 48 18.36 4.23 19.00
N ILE A 49 18.74 3.01 19.35
CA ILE A 49 18.10 2.28 20.46
C ILE A 49 18.88 2.62 21.74
N PRO A 50 18.29 3.35 22.72
CA PRO A 50 19.01 3.80 23.90
C PRO A 50 19.59 2.62 24.71
N GLY A 51 20.86 2.70 25.10
CA GLY A 51 21.53 1.67 25.90
C GLY A 51 22.18 0.52 25.11
N THR A 52 21.96 0.44 23.79
CA THR A 52 22.48 -0.67 22.96
C THR A 52 23.66 -0.29 22.06
N GLY A 53 23.97 1.01 21.93
CA GLY A 53 25.01 1.52 21.02
C GLY A 53 24.61 1.49 19.52
N ILE A 54 23.48 0.88 19.17
CA ILE A 54 23.01 0.76 17.79
C ILE A 54 22.36 2.07 17.35
N SER A 55 22.88 2.68 16.29
CA SER A 55 22.30 3.86 15.67
C SER A 55 22.39 3.82 14.15
N HIS A 56 21.34 4.30 13.50
CA HIS A 56 21.26 4.47 12.06
C HIS A 56 21.08 5.95 11.75
N ILE A 57 21.99 6.50 10.94
CA ILE A 57 22.00 7.91 10.56
C ILE A 57 21.80 8.00 9.05
N THR A 58 20.75 8.70 8.64
CA THR A 58 20.49 9.01 7.23
C THR A 58 20.65 10.51 7.03
N GLU A 59 21.53 10.93 6.14
CA GLU A 59 21.72 12.33 5.77
C GLU A 59 21.38 12.56 4.30
N THR A 60 20.40 13.41 4.05
CA THR A 60 20.04 13.87 2.71
C THR A 60 20.64 15.26 2.49
N LYS A 61 21.65 15.34 1.62
CA LYS A 61 22.24 16.61 1.19
C LYS A 61 21.43 17.20 0.04
N LYS A 62 21.23 18.51 0.05
CA LYS A 62 20.64 19.20 -1.10
C LYS A 62 21.67 19.16 -2.24
N LYS A 63 21.37 18.43 -3.33
CA LYS A 63 22.24 18.35 -4.51
C LYS A 63 22.36 19.73 -5.14
N THR A 64 23.57 20.29 -5.14
CA THR A 64 23.98 21.32 -6.08
C THR A 64 24.64 20.59 -7.24
N LYS A 65 24.19 20.84 -8.47
CA LYS A 65 24.87 20.35 -9.68
C LYS A 65 26.27 20.96 -9.68
N ASP A 66 27.31 20.12 -9.61
CA ASP A 66 28.49 20.22 -10.48
C ASP A 66 29.41 18.99 -10.36
N SER A 67 29.82 18.54 -11.55
CA SER A 67 30.93 17.69 -12.03
C SER A 67 31.64 16.63 -11.17
N GLU A 68 31.86 15.49 -11.84
CA GLU A 68 32.64 14.29 -11.51
C GLU A 68 34.15 14.54 -11.30
N TYR A 69 34.78 13.69 -10.46
CA TYR A 69 36.13 13.16 -10.70
C TYR A 69 36.34 11.85 -9.90
N TYR A 70 36.99 10.87 -10.53
CA TYR A 70 37.28 9.52 -10.02
C TYR A 70 38.25 9.48 -8.84
N ASN A 71 38.15 8.45 -8.01
CA ASN A 71 39.31 7.59 -7.69
C ASN A 71 38.87 6.20 -7.20
N ALA A 72 39.54 5.19 -7.74
CA ALA A 72 39.40 3.78 -7.43
C ALA A 72 40.13 3.41 -6.13
N GLY A 73 39.57 2.44 -5.41
CA GLY A 73 40.15 1.79 -4.25
C GLY A 73 39.28 0.61 -3.88
N GLU A 74 39.56 -0.55 -4.48
CA GLU A 74 38.90 -1.83 -4.18
C GLU A 74 39.16 -2.24 -2.73
N GLN A 75 38.09 -2.38 -1.95
CA GLN A 75 37.93 -3.47 -1.00
C GLN A 75 36.50 -4.01 -1.11
N ASN A 76 36.39 -5.23 -1.64
CA ASN A 76 35.13 -5.95 -1.82
C ASN A 76 34.56 -6.36 -0.46
N ILE A 77 33.76 -5.47 0.13
CA ILE A 77 32.70 -5.87 1.06
C ILE A 77 31.50 -6.18 0.15
N TYR A 78 30.94 -7.39 0.26
CA TYR A 78 29.63 -7.70 -0.30
C TYR A 78 28.59 -6.81 0.39
N VAL A 79 28.44 -5.59 -0.11
CA VAL A 79 27.31 -4.72 0.21
C VAL A 79 26.18 -5.29 -0.62
N GLU A 80 25.20 -5.89 0.06
CA GLU A 80 23.88 -6.12 -0.52
C GLU A 80 23.46 -4.81 -1.20
N ASP A 81 23.31 -4.81 -2.52
CA ASP A 81 22.78 -3.68 -3.26
C ASP A 81 21.38 -3.39 -2.70
N ILE A 82 21.29 -2.51 -1.71
CA ILE A 82 20.02 -1.95 -1.24
C ILE A 82 19.59 -0.96 -2.33
N THR A 83 19.13 -1.49 -3.46
CA THR A 83 18.27 -0.73 -4.35
C THR A 83 17.08 -0.28 -3.51
N PRO A 84 16.78 1.03 -3.43
CA PRO A 84 15.66 1.50 -2.63
C PRO A 84 14.39 0.82 -3.15
N SER A 85 13.68 0.12 -2.26
CA SER A 85 12.39 -0.46 -2.60
C SER A 85 11.40 0.67 -2.91
N ILE A 86 10.81 0.63 -4.09
CA ILE A 86 9.84 1.62 -4.55
C ILE A 86 8.45 1.06 -4.24
N SER A 87 7.58 1.89 -3.66
CA SER A 87 6.18 1.49 -3.45
C SER A 87 5.53 1.28 -4.82
N THR A 88 5.02 0.08 -5.07
CA THR A 88 4.22 -0.20 -6.26
C THR A 88 2.81 0.36 -6.10
N GLU A 89 2.27 0.41 -4.86
CA GLU A 89 0.95 1.01 -4.64
C GLU A 89 1.02 2.54 -4.64
N THR A 90 0.19 3.16 -5.48
CA THR A 90 -0.15 4.59 -5.40
C THR A 90 -1.66 4.69 -5.26
N VAL A 91 -2.13 5.28 -4.15
CA VAL A 91 -3.56 5.57 -3.96
C VAL A 91 -3.73 6.98 -3.42
N ASN A 92 -3.99 7.93 -4.32
CA ASN A 92 -4.20 9.32 -3.96
C ASN A 92 -5.69 9.67 -3.94
N VAL A 93 -6.33 9.41 -2.80
CA VAL A 93 -7.78 9.58 -2.60
C VAL A 93 -8.26 11.04 -2.81
N HIS A 94 -7.37 12.04 -2.77
CA HIS A 94 -7.73 13.46 -2.96
C HIS A 94 -7.61 13.91 -4.41
N GLU A 95 -6.79 13.22 -5.21
CA GLU A 95 -6.51 13.61 -6.59
C GLU A 95 -7.68 13.25 -7.51
N TYR A 96 -8.58 12.38 -7.06
CA TYR A 96 -9.71 11.92 -7.85
C TYR A 96 -11.01 11.90 -7.04
N GLN A 97 -11.65 13.08 -7.00
CA GLN A 97 -13.01 13.29 -6.51
C GLN A 97 -13.79 14.08 -7.57
N PRO A 98 -14.37 13.40 -8.57
CA PRO A 98 -15.24 14.04 -9.56
C PRO A 98 -16.31 14.87 -8.86
N ALA A 99 -16.65 16.03 -9.43
CA ALA A 99 -17.69 16.90 -8.88
C ALA A 99 -19.03 16.17 -8.72
N GLU A 100 -19.32 15.21 -9.59
CA GLU A 100 -20.48 14.32 -9.55
C GLU A 100 -20.62 13.56 -8.22
N TYR A 101 -19.50 13.12 -7.63
CA TYR A 101 -19.52 12.32 -6.40
C TYR A 101 -19.34 13.16 -5.13
N LYS A 102 -19.24 14.49 -5.23
CA LYS A 102 -18.96 15.36 -4.09
C LYS A 102 -19.99 15.19 -2.97
N ASP A 103 -21.28 15.23 -3.28
CA ASP A 103 -22.35 15.14 -2.29
C ASP A 103 -22.38 13.77 -1.58
N LEU A 104 -22.10 12.71 -2.34
CA LEU A 104 -21.95 11.35 -1.83
C LEU A 104 -20.75 11.26 -0.89
N LEU A 105 -19.59 11.78 -1.28
CA LEU A 105 -18.38 11.77 -0.47
C LEU A 105 -18.53 12.60 0.81
N ASP A 106 -19.20 13.75 0.74
CA ASP A 106 -19.49 14.60 1.90
C ASP A 106 -20.45 13.92 2.87
N SER A 107 -21.46 13.21 2.37
CA SER A 107 -22.37 12.40 3.18
C SER A 107 -21.64 11.26 3.87
N ILE A 108 -20.76 10.55 3.16
CA ILE A 108 -19.91 9.50 3.75
C ILE A 108 -19.03 10.09 4.86
N LYS A 109 -18.40 11.25 4.61
CA LYS A 109 -17.55 11.92 5.59
C LYS A 109 -18.33 12.33 6.84
N LYS A 110 -19.56 12.84 6.67
CA LYS A 110 -20.45 13.17 7.79
C LYS A 110 -20.77 11.94 8.62
N ILE A 111 -21.14 10.83 7.99
CA ILE A 111 -21.43 9.56 8.67
C ILE A 111 -20.19 9.04 9.42
N GLN A 112 -19.01 9.11 8.81
CA GLN A 112 -17.76 8.72 9.46
C GLN A 112 -17.40 9.60 10.66
N ASN A 113 -17.67 10.90 10.59
CA ASN A 113 -17.44 11.83 11.70
C ASN A 113 -18.38 11.54 12.87
N ILE A 114 -19.67 11.29 12.60
CA ILE A 114 -20.65 10.92 13.64
C ILE A 114 -20.28 9.55 14.23
N ASN A 115 -19.81 8.60 13.40
CA ASN A 115 -19.32 7.31 13.87
C ASN A 115 -18.11 7.46 14.82
N LEU A 116 -17.17 8.36 14.49
CA LEU A 116 -16.05 8.67 15.37
C LEU A 116 -16.52 9.30 16.67
N LEU A 117 -17.42 10.28 16.61
CA LEU A 117 -17.99 10.92 17.79
C LEU A 117 -18.65 9.90 18.71
N SER A 118 -19.41 8.95 18.15
CA SER A 118 -20.00 7.85 18.91
C SER A 118 -18.94 7.00 19.61
N THR A 119 -17.82 6.71 18.94
CA THR A 119 -16.70 5.98 19.56
C THR A 119 -16.01 6.79 20.66
N ILE A 120 -15.82 8.10 20.48
CA ILE A 120 -15.27 8.99 21.51
C ILE A 120 -16.19 9.03 22.75
N LEU A 121 -17.50 9.14 22.54
CA LEU A 121 -18.49 9.10 23.61
C LEU A 121 -18.48 7.75 24.33
N ILE A 122 -18.38 6.62 23.62
CA ILE A 122 -18.25 5.30 24.25
C ILE A 122 -16.99 5.23 25.12
N CYS A 123 -15.87 5.80 24.67
CA CYS A 123 -14.62 5.79 25.44
C CYS A 123 -14.71 6.54 26.76
N THR A 124 -15.70 7.43 26.97
CA THR A 124 -15.88 8.09 28.28
C THR A 124 -16.20 7.09 29.39
N LEU A 125 -16.71 5.90 29.06
CA LEU A 125 -16.95 4.82 30.04
C LEU A 125 -15.68 4.42 30.80
N LEU A 126 -14.49 4.68 30.27
CA LEU A 126 -13.22 4.46 30.98
C LEU A 126 -13.05 5.39 32.20
N LEU A 127 -13.82 6.47 32.27
CA LEU A 127 -13.85 7.44 33.36
C LEU A 127 -15.14 7.32 34.21
N SER A 128 -15.77 6.15 34.25
CA SER A 128 -17.07 5.90 34.88
C SER A 128 -17.16 6.17 36.40
N ALA A 129 -16.06 6.60 37.05
CA ALA A 129 -16.08 7.06 38.44
C ALA A 129 -17.01 8.27 38.64
N SER A 130 -17.21 9.10 37.61
CA SER A 130 -18.27 10.12 37.61
C SER A 130 -19.50 9.63 36.84
N PRO A 131 -20.73 9.74 37.41
CA PRO A 131 -21.96 9.32 36.74
C PRO A 131 -22.18 9.97 35.37
N ILE A 132 -21.67 11.18 35.15
CA ILE A 132 -21.83 11.90 33.88
C ILE A 132 -21.23 11.13 32.70
N PHE A 133 -20.12 10.41 32.94
CA PHE A 133 -19.42 9.66 31.91
C PHE A 133 -20.10 8.34 31.55
N ILE A 134 -20.97 7.83 32.44
CA ILE A 134 -21.84 6.69 32.16
C ILE A 134 -22.93 7.10 31.18
N PHE A 135 -23.60 8.24 31.43
CA PHE A 135 -24.64 8.76 30.54
C PHE A 135 -24.10 9.08 29.14
N THR A 136 -22.94 9.73 29.04
CA THR A 136 -22.31 10.00 27.73
C THR A 136 -21.88 8.72 27.03
N GLY A 137 -21.42 7.71 27.78
CA GLY A 137 -21.10 6.38 27.26
C GLY A 137 -22.31 5.69 26.62
N ILE A 138 -23.44 5.66 27.34
CA ILE A 138 -24.71 5.10 26.85
C ILE A 138 -25.20 5.86 25.61
N ALA A 139 -25.16 7.20 25.64
CA ALA A 139 -25.49 8.02 24.47
C ALA A 139 -24.59 7.68 23.26
N GLY A 140 -23.30 7.42 23.49
CA GLY A 140 -22.38 6.94 22.47
C GLY A 140 -22.79 5.60 21.86
N ILE A 141 -23.24 4.63 22.66
CA ILE A 141 -23.73 3.32 22.19
C ILE A 141 -24.99 3.50 21.34
N ILE A 142 -25.95 4.31 21.80
CA ILE A 142 -27.19 4.61 21.05
C ILE A 142 -26.84 5.26 19.70
N LEU A 143 -25.94 6.24 19.72
CA LEU A 143 -25.48 6.92 18.51
C LEU A 143 -24.78 5.95 17.55
N LYS A 144 -23.95 5.03 18.07
CA LYS A 144 -23.28 3.99 17.27
C LYS A 144 -24.31 3.10 16.56
N PHE A 145 -25.32 2.65 17.29
CA PHE A 145 -26.39 1.83 16.73
C PHE A 145 -27.17 2.59 15.66
N TYR A 146 -27.51 3.86 15.91
CA TYR A 146 -28.19 4.72 14.95
C TYR A 146 -27.38 4.93 13.66
N VAL A 147 -26.06 5.14 13.78
CA VAL A 147 -25.15 5.26 12.62
C VAL A 147 -25.18 4.02 11.74
N HIS A 148 -25.13 2.84 12.34
CA HIS A 148 -25.06 1.57 11.60
C HIS A 148 -26.42 1.09 11.06
N THR A 149 -27.53 1.64 11.54
CA THR A 149 -28.88 1.20 11.16
C THR A 149 -29.66 2.20 10.32
N LYS A 150 -29.54 3.51 10.58
CA LYS A 150 -30.39 4.54 9.97
C LYS A 150 -29.64 5.55 9.12
N LEU A 151 -28.38 5.86 9.43
CA LEU A 151 -27.58 6.86 8.69
C LEU A 151 -26.88 6.31 7.43
N SER A 152 -27.01 5.01 7.14
CA SER A 152 -26.45 4.42 5.92
C SER A 152 -27.08 5.03 4.66
N ILE A 153 -26.25 5.36 3.67
CA ILE A 153 -26.70 5.85 2.36
C ILE A 153 -27.26 4.67 1.57
N THR A 154 -28.52 4.77 1.16
CA THR A 154 -29.17 3.78 0.30
C THR A 154 -28.83 4.05 -1.16
N MET A 155 -28.32 3.04 -1.87
CA MET A 155 -28.12 3.05 -3.31
C MET A 155 -28.94 1.95 -3.96
N GLU A 156 -29.91 2.36 -4.78
CA GLU A 156 -30.78 1.46 -5.53
C GLU A 156 -30.34 1.44 -7.00
N TYR A 157 -30.01 0.25 -7.49
CA TYR A 157 -29.65 0.02 -8.87
C TYR A 157 -30.76 -0.77 -9.56
N THR A 158 -31.19 -0.28 -10.72
CA THR A 158 -32.13 -0.97 -11.59
C THR A 158 -31.36 -1.56 -12.77
N PHE A 159 -31.54 -2.86 -13.00
CA PHE A 159 -30.94 -3.57 -14.11
C PHE A 159 -32.02 -4.21 -14.97
N ASP A 160 -31.74 -4.34 -16.26
CA ASP A 160 -32.37 -5.39 -17.07
C ASP A 160 -31.76 -6.75 -16.73
N GLU A 161 -32.38 -7.82 -17.23
CA GLU A 161 -31.96 -9.18 -16.89
C GLU A 161 -30.54 -9.49 -17.40
N GLU A 162 -30.16 -8.96 -18.57
CA GLU A 162 -28.84 -9.15 -19.17
C GLU A 162 -27.72 -8.44 -18.38
N THR A 163 -27.92 -7.19 -17.98
CA THR A 163 -26.94 -6.43 -17.19
C THR A 163 -26.79 -7.01 -15.80
N LYS A 164 -27.90 -7.45 -15.19
CA LYS A 164 -27.87 -8.11 -13.89
C LYS A 164 -27.03 -9.39 -13.93
N GLN A 165 -27.25 -10.25 -14.93
CA GLN A 165 -26.47 -11.47 -15.09
C GLN A 165 -24.99 -11.17 -15.36
N SER A 166 -24.70 -10.15 -16.16
CA SER A 166 -23.32 -9.70 -16.42
C SER A 166 -22.61 -9.22 -15.16
N TYR A 167 -23.30 -8.45 -14.31
CA TYR A 167 -22.79 -7.98 -13.03
C TYR A 167 -22.58 -9.13 -12.03
N GLU A 168 -23.52 -10.08 -11.94
CA GLU A 168 -23.38 -11.26 -11.08
C GLU A 168 -22.21 -12.16 -11.50
N ASN A 169 -22.02 -12.36 -12.80
CA ASN A 169 -20.86 -13.08 -13.34
C ASN A 169 -19.54 -12.38 -12.99
N LEU A 170 -19.50 -11.06 -13.10
CA LEU A 170 -18.34 -10.27 -12.74
C LEU A 170 -18.04 -10.40 -11.23
N CYS A 171 -19.07 -10.29 -10.38
CA CYS A 171 -18.94 -10.53 -8.94
C CYS A 171 -18.38 -11.92 -8.65
N ALA A 172 -18.90 -12.98 -9.29
CA ALA A 172 -18.44 -14.35 -9.10
C ALA A 172 -16.97 -14.53 -9.51
N LEU A 173 -16.56 -13.94 -10.65
CA LEU A 173 -15.17 -13.97 -11.12
C LEU A 173 -14.22 -13.33 -10.11
N TRP A 174 -14.55 -12.15 -9.59
CA TRP A 174 -13.73 -11.50 -8.56
C TRP A 174 -13.70 -12.29 -7.27
N MET A 175 -14.81 -12.91 -6.86
CA MET A 175 -14.85 -13.76 -5.66
C MET A 175 -14.02 -15.04 -5.82
N SER A 176 -13.88 -15.57 -7.05
CA SER A 176 -13.04 -16.74 -7.33
C SER A 176 -11.55 -16.51 -7.06
N LEU A 177 -11.09 -15.26 -6.93
CA LEU A 177 -9.72 -14.96 -6.47
C LEU A 177 -9.46 -15.52 -5.06
N ASN A 178 -10.48 -15.64 -4.22
CA ASN A 178 -10.35 -16.23 -2.88
C ASN A 178 -10.25 -17.78 -2.89
N GLU A 179 -10.53 -18.43 -4.03
CA GLU A 179 -10.42 -19.89 -4.18
C GLU A 179 -8.97 -20.33 -4.45
N ASN A 180 -8.09 -19.37 -4.76
CA ASN A 180 -6.66 -19.62 -4.93
C ASN A 180 -6.04 -19.94 -3.56
N GLU A 181 -5.08 -20.86 -3.53
CA GLU A 181 -4.33 -21.14 -2.30
C GLU A 181 -3.57 -19.91 -1.81
N GLN A 182 -3.13 -19.06 -2.74
CA GLN A 182 -2.61 -17.74 -2.43
C GLN A 182 -3.12 -16.66 -3.39
N PHE A 183 -3.54 -15.55 -2.78
CA PHE A 183 -3.90 -14.31 -3.47
C PHE A 183 -3.20 -13.15 -2.78
N TRP A 184 -2.44 -12.37 -3.55
CA TRP A 184 -1.54 -11.35 -3.05
C TRP A 184 -1.78 -9.99 -3.67
N GLN A 185 -1.39 -8.97 -2.91
CA GLN A 185 -1.11 -7.63 -3.42
C GLN A 185 0.40 -7.40 -3.40
N THR A 186 0.94 -6.88 -4.51
CA THR A 186 2.32 -6.39 -4.60
C THR A 186 2.40 -4.97 -4.02
N ILE A 187 3.24 -4.76 -3.01
CA ILE A 187 3.32 -3.50 -2.24
C ILE A 187 4.63 -2.73 -2.43
N ALA A 188 5.67 -3.40 -2.90
CA ALA A 188 6.94 -2.77 -3.23
C ALA A 188 7.67 -3.59 -4.28
N GLU A 189 8.50 -2.92 -5.07
CA GLU A 189 9.41 -3.53 -6.01
C GLU A 189 10.85 -3.09 -5.75
N SER A 190 11.78 -3.97 -6.07
CA SER A 190 13.21 -3.71 -6.07
C SER A 190 13.84 -4.29 -7.33
N GLN A 191 14.88 -3.62 -7.82
CA GLN A 191 15.68 -4.17 -8.90
C GLN A 191 16.62 -5.22 -8.31
N LEU A 192 16.58 -6.44 -8.84
CA LEU A 192 17.40 -7.54 -8.34
C LEU A 192 18.64 -7.74 -9.21
N ASN A 193 19.72 -8.14 -8.55
CA ASN A 193 20.88 -8.66 -9.24
C ASN A 193 20.55 -10.09 -9.74
N GLN A 194 20.39 -10.23 -11.06
CA GLN A 194 20.02 -11.48 -11.71
C GLN A 194 20.93 -12.65 -11.32
N LYS A 195 22.23 -12.40 -11.08
CA LYS A 195 23.18 -13.46 -10.67
C LYS A 195 22.85 -14.05 -9.31
N THR A 196 22.20 -13.31 -8.44
CA THR A 196 21.93 -13.71 -7.05
C THR A 196 20.47 -14.07 -6.77
N SER A 197 19.61 -13.92 -7.76
CA SER A 197 18.15 -14.03 -7.65
C SER A 197 17.57 -14.98 -8.71
N GLY A 198 18.32 -16.01 -9.07
CA GLY A 198 17.92 -17.02 -10.05
C GLY A 198 17.55 -16.51 -11.43
N GLY A 199 18.18 -15.42 -11.87
CA GLY A 199 17.90 -14.78 -13.15
C GLY A 199 16.79 -13.73 -13.10
N ALA A 200 16.08 -13.56 -11.97
CA ALA A 200 15.05 -12.53 -11.83
C ALA A 200 15.68 -11.13 -11.82
N SER A 201 15.12 -10.23 -12.63
CA SER A 201 15.47 -8.80 -12.68
C SER A 201 14.64 -7.94 -11.73
N ARG A 202 13.44 -8.42 -11.36
CA ARG A 202 12.46 -7.73 -10.53
C ARG A 202 12.16 -8.55 -9.28
N GLY A 203 12.34 -7.92 -8.12
CA GLY A 203 11.93 -8.43 -6.82
C GLY A 203 10.67 -7.72 -6.39
N VAL A 204 9.74 -8.47 -5.80
CA VAL A 204 8.51 -7.89 -5.27
C VAL A 204 8.28 -8.31 -3.83
N ASN A 205 7.78 -7.38 -3.04
CA ASN A 205 7.22 -7.68 -1.73
C ASN A 205 5.70 -7.82 -1.87
N ARG A 206 5.18 -8.97 -1.43
CA ARG A 206 3.78 -9.37 -1.58
C ARG A 206 3.16 -9.56 -0.20
N ILE A 207 1.90 -9.15 -0.06
CA ILE A 207 1.09 -9.44 1.14
C ILE A 207 -0.20 -10.15 0.75
N PRO A 208 -0.78 -11.02 1.60
CA PRO A 208 -2.07 -11.62 1.32
C PRO A 208 -3.16 -10.57 1.12
N SER A 209 -3.95 -10.72 0.06
CA SER A 209 -5.15 -9.94 -0.23
C SER A 209 -6.40 -10.82 -0.16
N LYS A 210 -7.58 -10.20 -0.19
CA LYS A 210 -8.87 -10.90 -0.20
C LYS A 210 -9.90 -10.14 -1.04
N ALA A 211 -10.66 -10.87 -1.84
CA ALA A 211 -11.91 -10.37 -2.38
C ALA A 211 -12.98 -10.33 -1.27
N ILE A 212 -13.77 -9.28 -1.22
CA ILE A 212 -14.78 -9.04 -0.19
C ILE A 212 -16.13 -8.68 -0.82
N ALA A 213 -17.22 -9.24 -0.31
CA ALA A 213 -18.58 -8.94 -0.80
C ALA A 213 -19.40 -8.07 0.16
N LYS A 214 -18.90 -7.84 1.38
CA LYS A 214 -19.65 -7.08 2.40
C LYS A 214 -19.48 -5.58 2.17
N PRO A 215 -20.56 -4.81 1.92
CA PRO A 215 -20.46 -3.36 1.76
C PRO A 215 -19.90 -2.68 3.02
N PRO A 216 -19.29 -1.49 2.88
CA PRO A 216 -18.94 -0.68 4.04
C PRO A 216 -20.20 -0.26 4.80
N TYR A 217 -20.09 -0.11 6.12
CA TYR A 217 -21.23 0.12 7.01
C TYR A 217 -22.08 1.36 6.70
N PHE A 218 -21.51 2.34 6.00
CA PHE A 218 -22.18 3.57 5.61
C PHE A 218 -22.96 3.43 4.30
N LEU A 219 -22.94 2.27 3.65
CA LEU A 219 -23.69 1.98 2.43
C LEU A 219 -24.67 0.84 2.65
N LYS A 220 -25.90 1.05 2.17
CA LYS A 220 -26.89 -0.01 1.93
C LYS A 220 -27.19 -0.03 0.45
N THR A 221 -27.21 -1.21 -0.13
CA THR A 221 -27.51 -1.36 -1.54
C THR A 221 -28.29 -2.65 -1.78
N ASN A 222 -29.16 -2.61 -2.78
CA ASN A 222 -29.93 -3.76 -3.24
C ASN A 222 -29.07 -4.81 -3.99
N VAL A 223 -27.89 -4.41 -4.45
CA VAL A 223 -26.95 -5.30 -5.16
C VAL A 223 -25.80 -5.68 -4.24
N LYS A 224 -25.24 -6.88 -4.38
CA LYS A 224 -24.04 -7.26 -3.63
C LYS A 224 -22.82 -6.60 -4.30
N PRO A 225 -22.13 -5.65 -3.67
CA PRO A 225 -20.87 -5.17 -4.21
C PRO A 225 -19.80 -6.25 -4.05
N PHE A 226 -18.87 -6.31 -4.98
CA PHE A 226 -17.60 -7.00 -4.77
C PHE A 226 -16.50 -5.96 -4.57
N GLY A 227 -15.41 -6.38 -3.94
CA GLY A 227 -14.37 -5.48 -3.51
C GLY A 227 -13.07 -6.21 -3.22
N LEU A 228 -12.02 -5.44 -2.99
CA LEU A 228 -10.68 -5.94 -2.69
C LEU A 228 -10.19 -5.31 -1.39
N LYS A 229 -9.71 -6.15 -0.47
CA LYS A 229 -8.99 -5.71 0.72
C LYS A 229 -7.50 -5.66 0.42
N LEU A 230 -6.97 -4.45 0.30
CA LEU A 230 -5.55 -4.16 0.12
C LEU A 230 -4.88 -3.87 1.48
N ARG A 231 -3.59 -3.53 1.47
CA ARG A 231 -2.78 -3.23 2.66
C ARG A 231 -3.42 -2.15 3.52
N LYS A 232 -3.74 -1.00 2.91
CA LYS A 232 -4.26 0.19 3.60
C LYS A 232 -5.64 0.59 3.10
N GLN A 233 -6.06 0.04 1.97
CA GLN A 233 -7.25 0.46 1.26
C GLN A 233 -8.24 -0.70 1.10
N LYS A 234 -9.50 -0.34 0.89
CA LYS A 234 -10.52 -1.24 0.38
C LYS A 234 -11.07 -0.63 -0.89
N LEU A 235 -11.10 -1.42 -1.94
CA LEU A 235 -11.75 -1.07 -3.19
C LEU A 235 -13.13 -1.74 -3.18
N PHE A 236 -14.17 -0.99 -3.54
CA PHE A 236 -15.53 -1.51 -3.69
C PHE A 236 -16.02 -1.13 -5.07
N PHE A 237 -16.23 -2.15 -5.90
CA PHE A 237 -16.75 -2.01 -7.25
C PHE A 237 -18.27 -1.99 -7.15
N LEU A 238 -18.84 -0.80 -7.32
CA LEU A 238 -20.27 -0.59 -7.48
C LEU A 238 -20.62 -0.63 -8.97
N PRO A 239 -21.88 -0.82 -9.37
CA PRO A 239 -22.24 -0.92 -10.78
C PRO A 239 -21.80 0.26 -11.66
N ASP A 240 -21.74 1.47 -11.10
CA ASP A 240 -21.48 2.73 -11.80
C ASP A 240 -20.09 3.35 -11.50
N LYS A 241 -19.45 2.96 -10.39
CA LYS A 241 -18.21 3.58 -9.91
C LYS A 241 -17.36 2.66 -9.04
N LEU A 242 -16.07 2.95 -8.96
CA LEU A 242 -15.16 2.34 -8.01
C LEU A 242 -15.01 3.22 -6.77
N LEU A 243 -15.45 2.74 -5.61
CA LEU A 243 -15.27 3.41 -4.33
C LEU A 243 -13.97 2.96 -3.66
N ILE A 244 -13.13 3.93 -3.29
CA ILE A 244 -11.82 3.70 -2.67
C ILE A 244 -11.85 4.21 -1.23
N ILE A 245 -11.60 3.33 -0.27
CA ILE A 245 -11.61 3.67 1.16
C ILE A 245 -10.20 3.46 1.73
N SER A 246 -9.58 4.54 2.22
CA SER A 246 -8.31 4.51 2.95
C SER A 246 -8.49 5.11 4.34
N GLY A 247 -8.77 4.26 5.33
CA GLY A 247 -9.14 4.70 6.68
C GLY A 247 -10.41 5.56 6.66
N ARG A 248 -10.27 6.86 6.96
CA ARG A 248 -11.36 7.87 6.93
C ARG A 248 -11.42 8.67 5.62
N LYS A 249 -10.50 8.41 4.69
CA LYS A 249 -10.50 9.06 3.39
C LYS A 249 -11.29 8.16 2.43
N VAL A 250 -12.22 8.76 1.71
CA VAL A 250 -13.03 8.06 0.70
C VAL A 250 -12.94 8.84 -0.60
N GLY A 251 -12.80 8.13 -1.70
CA GLY A 251 -12.80 8.67 -3.06
C GLY A 251 -13.60 7.75 -3.97
N ALA A 252 -13.97 8.26 -5.14
CA ALA A 252 -14.74 7.53 -6.13
C ALA A 252 -14.15 7.79 -7.52
N LEU A 253 -13.98 6.74 -8.32
CA LEU A 253 -13.52 6.80 -9.71
C LEU A 253 -14.64 6.33 -10.64
N ASN A 254 -14.72 6.92 -11.83
CA ASN A 254 -15.52 6.36 -12.91
C ASN A 254 -14.76 5.20 -13.58
N TYR A 255 -15.48 4.20 -14.09
CA TYR A 255 -14.86 3.10 -14.82
C TYR A 255 -14.15 3.52 -16.11
N ALA A 256 -14.60 4.61 -16.74
CA ALA A 256 -13.95 5.15 -17.95
C ALA A 256 -12.48 5.54 -17.71
N ASP A 257 -12.13 5.88 -16.46
CA ASP A 257 -10.80 6.30 -16.08
C ASP A 257 -9.93 5.17 -15.53
N ILE A 258 -10.48 3.95 -15.45
CA ILE A 258 -9.79 2.77 -14.93
C ILE A 258 -9.32 1.90 -16.08
N ARG A 259 -8.02 1.64 -16.11
CA ARG A 259 -7.40 0.64 -16.97
C ARG A 259 -7.14 -0.62 -16.17
N MET A 260 -7.60 -1.75 -16.69
CA MET A 260 -7.38 -3.05 -16.08
C MET A 260 -6.55 -3.92 -17.02
N GLY A 261 -5.39 -4.35 -16.54
CA GLY A 261 -4.52 -5.31 -17.22
C GLY A 261 -4.70 -6.69 -16.59
N LEU A 262 -4.91 -7.71 -17.42
CA LEU A 262 -4.93 -9.11 -17.03
C LEU A 262 -3.81 -9.83 -17.75
N GLY A 263 -3.10 -10.71 -17.07
CA GLY A 263 -2.00 -11.44 -17.68
C GLY A 263 -1.43 -12.54 -16.80
N THR A 264 -0.28 -13.04 -17.19
CA THR A 264 0.51 -13.97 -16.39
C THR A 264 1.94 -13.46 -16.26
N THR A 265 2.58 -13.84 -15.17
CA THR A 265 3.96 -13.46 -14.89
C THR A 265 4.74 -14.67 -14.39
N ASN A 266 6.00 -14.77 -14.81
CA ASN A 266 6.90 -15.81 -14.38
C ASN A 266 7.68 -15.31 -13.16
N PHE A 267 7.52 -15.99 -12.04
CA PHE A 267 8.07 -15.58 -10.76
C PHE A 267 9.01 -16.65 -10.20
N VAL A 268 10.22 -16.24 -9.84
CA VAL A 268 11.19 -17.12 -9.16
C VAL A 268 10.79 -17.18 -7.69
N GLU A 269 10.21 -18.30 -7.26
CA GLU A 269 9.69 -18.45 -5.90
C GLU A 269 10.80 -18.96 -4.98
N THR A 270 11.23 -18.10 -4.05
CA THR A 270 12.22 -18.47 -3.03
C THR A 270 11.56 -19.07 -1.80
N ASP A 271 10.29 -18.78 -1.57
CA ASP A 271 9.53 -19.25 -0.42
C ASP A 271 8.77 -20.55 -0.75
N ALA A 272 7.79 -20.91 0.08
CA ALA A 272 6.96 -22.07 -0.15
C ALA A 272 6.05 -21.86 -1.37
N VAL A 273 6.07 -22.81 -2.31
CA VAL A 273 5.24 -22.78 -3.50
C VAL A 273 3.81 -23.22 -3.17
N PRO A 274 2.78 -22.47 -3.60
CA PRO A 274 1.39 -22.92 -3.51
C PRO A 274 1.16 -24.19 -4.32
N LYS A 275 0.36 -25.14 -3.83
CA LYS A 275 0.09 -26.42 -4.49
C LYS A 275 -0.69 -26.26 -5.79
N ASP A 276 -1.48 -25.20 -5.91
CA ASP A 276 -2.23 -24.85 -7.11
C ASP A 276 -1.43 -24.03 -8.14
N ALA A 277 -0.15 -23.74 -7.86
CA ALA A 277 0.73 -23.01 -8.76
C ALA A 277 1.26 -23.90 -9.88
N HIS A 278 1.33 -23.36 -11.09
CA HIS A 278 1.97 -24.03 -12.22
C HIS A 278 3.48 -23.76 -12.23
N ILE A 279 4.29 -24.78 -11.97
CA ILE A 279 5.76 -24.70 -12.02
C ILE A 279 6.21 -24.91 -13.46
N LEU A 280 6.82 -23.89 -14.08
CA LEU A 280 7.38 -23.96 -15.43
C LEU A 280 8.71 -24.72 -15.48
N GLY A 281 9.46 -24.67 -14.38
CA GLY A 281 10.77 -25.28 -14.28
C GLY A 281 11.49 -24.84 -13.01
N HIS A 282 12.78 -25.12 -12.95
CA HIS A 282 13.64 -24.74 -11.82
C HIS A 282 14.85 -23.98 -12.34
N THR A 283 15.30 -22.99 -11.58
CA THR A 283 16.53 -22.23 -11.80
C THR A 283 17.41 -22.34 -10.56
N TRP A 284 18.70 -22.06 -10.68
CA TRP A 284 19.58 -22.00 -9.51
C TRP A 284 19.44 -20.66 -8.81
N LEU A 285 19.50 -20.60 -7.48
CA LEU A 285 19.40 -19.32 -6.79
C LEU A 285 20.53 -18.37 -7.18
N LYS A 286 21.75 -18.90 -7.37
CA LYS A 286 22.92 -18.18 -7.86
C LYS A 286 23.29 -18.66 -9.26
N VAL A 287 23.24 -17.78 -10.25
CA VAL A 287 23.44 -18.10 -11.67
C VAL A 287 24.58 -17.31 -12.30
N ASN A 288 25.27 -17.95 -13.23
CA ASN A 288 26.18 -17.29 -14.17
C ASN A 288 25.38 -16.47 -15.20
N LYS A 289 26.06 -15.65 -16.01
CA LYS A 289 25.42 -14.87 -17.08
C LYS A 289 24.64 -15.71 -18.10
N ASN A 290 24.98 -16.99 -18.24
CA ASN A 290 24.31 -17.95 -19.12
C ASN A 290 23.21 -18.77 -18.41
N GLY A 291 22.85 -18.45 -17.17
CA GLY A 291 21.84 -19.16 -16.39
C GLY A 291 22.32 -20.46 -15.72
N SER A 292 23.56 -20.91 -15.97
CA SER A 292 24.11 -22.11 -15.34
C SER A 292 24.43 -21.87 -13.85
N PRO A 293 24.47 -22.93 -13.01
CA PRO A 293 24.78 -22.77 -11.59
C PRO A 293 26.14 -22.13 -11.36
N ASP A 294 26.20 -21.08 -10.54
CA ASP A 294 27.47 -20.57 -10.03
C ASP A 294 27.98 -21.51 -8.92
N LYS A 295 28.98 -22.32 -9.27
CA LYS A 295 29.56 -23.34 -8.39
C LYS A 295 30.45 -22.77 -7.27
N ARG A 296 30.74 -21.46 -7.27
CA ARG A 296 31.52 -20.81 -6.20
C ARG A 296 30.73 -20.71 -4.90
N PHE A 297 29.41 -20.80 -4.96
CA PHE A 297 28.54 -20.78 -3.79
C PHE A 297 28.30 -22.20 -3.26
N LYS A 298 28.76 -22.47 -2.04
CA LYS A 298 28.68 -23.78 -1.39
C LYS A 298 27.24 -24.31 -1.22
N ASN A 299 26.28 -23.43 -0.96
CA ASN A 299 24.87 -23.77 -0.70
C ASN A 299 23.93 -23.15 -1.76
N ASN A 300 24.27 -23.30 -3.04
CA ASN A 300 23.42 -22.84 -4.13
C ASN A 300 22.29 -23.85 -4.38
N ARG A 301 21.08 -23.57 -3.87
CA ARG A 301 19.91 -24.44 -4.09
C ARG A 301 19.18 -24.10 -5.39
N GLN A 302 18.45 -25.07 -5.93
CA GLN A 302 17.46 -24.79 -6.97
C GLN A 302 16.21 -24.15 -6.36
N VAL A 303 15.62 -23.23 -7.12
CA VAL A 303 14.39 -22.51 -6.80
C VAL A 303 13.41 -22.64 -7.99
N PRO A 304 12.13 -22.91 -7.73
CA PRO A 304 11.12 -23.07 -8.78
C PRO A 304 10.78 -21.73 -9.45
N VAL A 305 10.50 -21.80 -10.74
CA VAL A 305 9.92 -20.70 -11.52
C VAL A 305 8.45 -20.99 -11.72
N CYS A 306 7.59 -20.26 -11.02
CA CYS A 306 6.14 -20.43 -11.04
C CYS A 306 5.50 -19.44 -12.02
N GLN A 307 4.45 -19.85 -12.70
CA GLN A 307 3.60 -18.97 -13.49
C GLN A 307 2.40 -18.55 -12.66
N TYR A 308 2.32 -17.27 -12.33
CA TYR A 308 1.22 -16.68 -11.57
C TYR A 308 0.32 -15.85 -12.46
N GLY A 309 -0.96 -15.74 -12.08
CA GLY A 309 -1.89 -14.80 -12.67
C GLY A 309 -1.61 -13.40 -12.14
N GLU A 310 -1.70 -12.39 -13.00
CA GLU A 310 -1.48 -10.99 -12.67
C GLU A 310 -2.70 -10.15 -13.03
N VAL A 311 -3.10 -9.25 -12.11
CA VAL A 311 -4.14 -8.26 -12.33
C VAL A 311 -3.60 -6.88 -11.95
N ARG A 312 -3.56 -5.96 -12.92
CA ARG A 312 -3.17 -4.56 -12.73
C ARG A 312 -4.38 -3.66 -12.85
N ILE A 313 -4.53 -2.74 -11.91
CA ILE A 313 -5.61 -1.74 -11.90
C ILE A 313 -4.97 -0.37 -11.79
N GLU A 314 -5.18 0.46 -12.81
CA GLU A 314 -4.54 1.75 -12.94
C GLU A 314 -5.56 2.85 -13.26
N SER A 315 -5.37 4.04 -12.70
CA SER A 315 -6.14 5.23 -13.05
C SER A 315 -5.28 6.47 -12.83
N GLY A 316 -4.64 6.93 -13.90
CA GLY A 316 -3.70 8.06 -13.88
C GLY A 316 -2.69 7.95 -12.73
N ASN A 317 -2.56 9.02 -11.95
CA ASN A 317 -1.76 9.05 -10.72
C ASN A 317 -2.58 8.68 -9.45
N ALA A 318 -3.89 8.47 -9.60
CA ALA A 318 -4.81 8.31 -8.47
C ALA A 318 -4.82 6.87 -7.92
N LEU A 319 -4.67 5.88 -8.79
CA LEU A 319 -4.73 4.46 -8.43
C LEU A 319 -3.70 3.67 -9.25
N HIS A 320 -2.84 2.92 -8.57
CA HIS A 320 -2.05 1.84 -9.15
C HIS A 320 -2.01 0.69 -8.15
N VAL A 321 -2.54 -0.47 -8.55
CA VAL A 321 -2.62 -1.69 -7.74
C VAL A 321 -2.24 -2.88 -8.61
N GLU A 322 -1.26 -3.63 -8.15
CA GLU A 322 -0.84 -4.89 -8.75
C GLU A 322 -1.20 -6.05 -7.81
N LEU A 323 -1.90 -7.04 -8.35
CA LEU A 323 -2.36 -8.21 -7.64
C LEU A 323 -1.83 -9.45 -8.34
N MET A 324 -1.59 -10.50 -7.56
CA MET A 324 -1.12 -11.79 -8.06
C MET A 324 -1.96 -12.91 -7.46
N CYS A 325 -2.25 -13.94 -8.24
CA CYS A 325 -2.88 -15.17 -7.75
C CYS A 325 -2.08 -16.41 -8.16
N SER A 326 -2.08 -17.42 -7.31
CA SER A 326 -1.28 -18.63 -7.53
C SER A 326 -1.75 -19.46 -8.70
N ASN A 327 -3.07 -19.55 -8.93
CA ASN A 327 -3.65 -20.29 -10.04
C ASN A 327 -3.90 -19.38 -11.25
N LEU A 328 -3.15 -19.61 -12.34
CA LEU A 328 -3.27 -18.85 -13.58
C LEU A 328 -4.63 -19.00 -14.28
N THR A 329 -5.37 -20.10 -14.02
CA THR A 329 -6.67 -20.33 -14.67
C THR A 329 -7.71 -19.30 -14.23
N THR A 330 -7.58 -18.75 -13.01
CA THR A 330 -8.46 -17.68 -12.52
C THR A 330 -8.35 -16.45 -13.42
N VAL A 331 -7.14 -15.98 -13.71
CA VAL A 331 -6.95 -14.78 -14.56
C VAL A 331 -7.34 -15.05 -16.01
N LYS A 332 -7.07 -16.25 -16.55
CA LYS A 332 -7.54 -16.62 -17.91
C LYS A 332 -9.07 -16.60 -18.03
N LYS A 333 -9.79 -17.03 -16.99
CA LYS A 333 -11.27 -16.93 -16.95
C LYS A 333 -11.72 -15.47 -16.93
N MET A 334 -11.05 -14.62 -16.15
CA MET A 334 -11.34 -13.18 -16.12
C MET A 334 -11.10 -12.51 -17.48
N GLU A 335 -9.99 -12.84 -18.14
CA GLU A 335 -9.65 -12.32 -19.47
C GLU A 335 -10.67 -12.76 -20.53
N GLY A 336 -11.03 -14.05 -20.53
CA GLY A 336 -12.04 -14.57 -21.44
C GLY A 336 -13.43 -13.95 -21.24
N PHE A 337 -13.79 -13.60 -20.00
CA PHE A 337 -15.02 -12.88 -19.72
C PHE A 337 -14.95 -11.42 -20.18
N ALA A 338 -13.86 -10.70 -19.87
CA ALA A 338 -13.66 -9.33 -20.30
C ALA A 338 -13.77 -9.21 -21.83
N LEU A 339 -13.11 -10.10 -22.57
CA LEU A 339 -13.20 -10.12 -24.04
C LEU A 339 -14.61 -10.37 -24.57
N LYS A 340 -15.47 -11.12 -23.87
CA LYS A 340 -16.87 -11.32 -24.28
C LYS A 340 -17.72 -10.07 -24.05
N VAL A 341 -17.47 -9.34 -22.96
CA VAL A 341 -18.19 -8.12 -22.62
C VAL A 341 -17.82 -6.96 -23.55
N PHE A 342 -16.53 -6.82 -23.90
CA PHE A 342 -16.04 -5.71 -24.75
C PHE A 342 -16.08 -5.99 -26.27
N LYS A 343 -16.45 -7.19 -26.71
CA LYS A 343 -16.65 -7.52 -28.14
C LYS A 343 -18.08 -7.26 -28.65
N LYS A 344 -19.00 -6.91 -27.75
CA LYS A 344 -20.28 -6.30 -28.09
C LYS A 344 -20.10 -4.79 -28.14
#